data_AF-A0A813YB51-F1
#
_entry.id   AF-A0A813YB51-F1
#
_cell.length_a   1.000
_cell.length_b   1.000
_cell.length_c   1.000
_cell.angle_alpha   90.00
_cell.angle_beta   90.00
_cell.angle_gamma   90.00
#
_symmetry.space_group_name_H-M   'P 1'
#
loop_
_entity.id
_entity.type
_entity.pdbx_description
1 polymer ?
#
loop_
_entity_poly.entity_id
_entity_poly.type
_entity_poly.pdbx_seq_one_letter_code
_entity_poly.pdbx_strand_id
1 'polypeptide(L)'
;MANNILRNYEQQFGVICADITNKISVSVSSSTKSESISTIESLFDDATEIIEQMELEIRDANSSKKRTQEQQDKYLNIINSYKSELAKLKSEFNRQVKNKSSKSNLNEIELNENNHEDSELFELKQKNKENVQKMNNNLENGYRMVLESEETGKTILSDLFGQREQMQRSRDRLREVNMNLGKSSRVVGAMTRKALQNKLILIGLCAFLILTVVFVLYLVIKKRFN
;
A
#
# COMPACT_ATOMS: atom_id res chain seq x y z
N MET A 1 -9.55 6.72 13.20
CA MET A 1 -8.31 7.46 13.53
C MET A 1 -7.06 6.68 13.12
N ALA A 2 -6.84 5.45 13.60
CA ALA A 2 -5.68 4.62 13.25
C ALA A 2 -5.42 4.41 11.72
N ASN A 3 -6.48 4.29 10.89
CA ASN A 3 -6.29 4.18 9.43
C ASN A 3 -5.74 5.46 8.77
N ASN A 4 -5.95 6.64 9.36
CA ASN A 4 -5.35 7.88 8.83
C ASN A 4 -3.88 8.02 9.24
N ILE A 5 -3.52 7.53 10.43
CA ILE A 5 -2.15 7.54 10.93
C ILE A 5 -1.28 6.59 10.10
N LEU A 6 -1.76 5.38 9.84
CA LEU A 6 -1.01 4.41 9.05
C LEU A 6 -0.80 4.84 7.59
N ARG A 7 -1.84 5.42 6.97
CA ARG A 7 -1.73 5.98 5.61
C ARG A 7 -0.76 7.16 5.55
N ASN A 8 -0.62 7.90 6.65
CA ASN A 8 0.36 8.96 6.77
C ASN A 8 1.78 8.39 6.82
N TYR A 9 2.02 7.32 7.58
CA TYR A 9 3.31 6.62 7.59
C TYR A 9 3.67 6.00 6.24
N GLU A 10 2.72 5.39 5.53
CA GLU A 10 2.94 4.88 4.16
C GLU A 10 3.37 6.01 3.21
N GLN A 11 2.75 7.19 3.31
CA GLN A 11 3.12 8.34 2.51
C GLN A 11 4.52 8.86 2.87
N GLN A 12 4.84 8.97 4.16
CA GLN A 12 6.16 9.41 4.61
C GLN A 12 7.26 8.43 4.16
N PHE A 13 7.03 7.12 4.32
CA PHE A 13 7.96 6.08 3.86
C PHE A 13 8.21 6.17 2.35
N GLY A 14 7.15 6.36 1.55
CA GLY A 14 7.28 6.53 0.10
C GLY A 14 8.11 7.74 -0.30
N VAL A 15 7.97 8.87 0.41
CA VAL A 15 8.79 10.08 0.17
C VAL A 15 10.26 9.81 0.50
N ILE A 16 10.55 9.19 1.65
CA ILE A 16 11.93 8.88 2.04
C ILE A 16 12.58 7.88 1.06
N CYS A 17 11.87 6.84 0.61
CA CYS A 17 12.38 5.92 -0.40
C CYS A 17 12.70 6.61 -1.73
N ALA A 18 11.86 7.55 -2.16
CA ALA A 18 12.13 8.35 -3.36
C ALA A 18 13.38 9.24 -3.18
N ASP A 19 13.53 9.87 -2.01
CA ASP A 19 14.69 10.70 -1.68
C ASP A 19 15.99 9.88 -1.58
N ILE A 20 15.95 8.70 -0.96
CA ILE A 20 17.08 7.76 -0.92
C ILE A 20 17.46 7.37 -2.35
N THR A 21 16.51 6.96 -3.18
CA THR A 21 16.76 6.55 -4.57
C THR A 21 17.37 7.68 -5.38
N ASN A 22 16.82 8.90 -5.26
CA ASN A 22 17.30 10.08 -5.96
C ASN A 22 18.73 10.45 -5.52
N LYS A 23 18.99 10.47 -4.20
CA LYS A 23 20.33 10.78 -3.67
C LYS A 23 21.35 9.71 -4.00
N ILE A 24 20.97 8.43 -4.02
CA ILE A 24 21.82 7.34 -4.51
C ILE A 24 22.20 7.62 -5.98
N SER A 25 21.23 7.95 -6.84
CA SER A 25 21.48 8.29 -8.26
C SER A 25 22.38 9.54 -8.44
N VAL A 26 22.16 10.59 -7.65
CA VAL A 26 22.97 11.83 -7.71
C VAL A 26 24.39 11.64 -7.14
N SER A 27 24.57 10.77 -6.15
CA SER A 27 25.88 10.38 -5.61
C SER A 27 26.73 9.59 -6.64
N VAL A 28 26.08 8.92 -7.61
CA VAL A 28 26.80 8.30 -8.74
C VAL A 28 27.47 9.34 -9.64
N SER A 29 26.89 10.53 -9.77
CA SER A 29 27.32 11.55 -10.74
C SER A 29 28.21 12.67 -10.18
N SER A 30 28.16 12.95 -8.86
CA SER A 30 28.89 14.09 -8.25
C SER A 30 30.12 13.68 -7.42
N SER A 31 31.08 14.60 -7.28
CA SER A 31 32.34 14.47 -6.51
C SER A 31 32.18 14.73 -5.00
N THR A 32 31.01 15.18 -4.54
CA THR A 32 30.69 15.52 -3.13
C THR A 32 30.20 14.28 -2.37
N LYS A 33 31.12 13.31 -2.19
CA LYS A 33 30.82 11.95 -1.70
C LYS A 33 30.50 11.88 -0.20
N SER A 34 31.28 12.55 0.64
CA SER A 34 31.23 12.37 2.10
C SER A 34 29.92 12.90 2.71
N GLU A 35 29.52 14.11 2.31
CA GLU A 35 28.27 14.74 2.77
C GLU A 35 27.04 13.98 2.25
N SER A 36 27.08 13.53 1.00
CA SER A 36 25.98 12.75 0.40
C SER A 36 25.81 11.38 1.05
N ILE A 37 26.92 10.71 1.42
CA ILE A 37 26.91 9.42 2.12
C ILE A 37 26.28 9.56 3.51
N SER A 38 26.73 10.53 4.31
CA SER A 38 26.18 10.78 5.65
C SER A 38 24.69 11.14 5.59
N THR A 39 24.27 11.92 4.59
CA THR A 39 22.86 12.25 4.38
C THR A 39 22.02 11.02 4.02
N ILE A 40 22.54 10.12 3.18
CA ILE A 40 21.85 8.88 2.80
C ILE A 40 21.74 7.93 4.00
N GLU A 41 22.79 7.82 4.82
CA GLU A 41 22.75 7.03 6.06
C GLU A 41 21.69 7.54 7.03
N SER A 42 21.60 8.87 7.24
CA SER A 42 20.53 9.48 8.05
C SER A 42 19.14 9.15 7.51
N LEU A 43 18.94 9.17 6.18
CA LEU A 43 17.64 8.82 5.59
C LEU A 43 17.28 7.33 5.75
N PHE A 44 18.27 6.45 5.77
CA PHE A 44 18.03 5.03 6.08
C PHE A 44 17.61 4.83 7.54
N ASP A 45 18.18 5.60 8.45
CA ASP A 45 17.80 5.56 9.87
C ASP A 45 16.36 6.10 10.04
N ASP A 46 16.03 7.24 9.42
CA ASP A 46 14.66 7.79 9.41
C ASP A 46 13.63 6.80 8.83
N ALA A 47 13.96 6.14 7.72
CA ALA A 47 13.10 5.12 7.11
C ALA A 47 12.91 3.90 8.03
N THR A 48 13.94 3.53 8.79
CA THR A 48 13.87 2.43 9.77
C THR A 48 12.98 2.83 10.94
N GLU A 49 13.10 4.06 11.46
CA GLU A 49 12.25 4.58 12.52
C GLU A 49 10.76 4.57 12.13
N ILE A 50 10.43 4.99 10.90
CA ILE A 50 9.04 4.95 10.41
C ILE A 50 8.51 3.51 10.35
N ILE A 51 9.33 2.54 9.92
CA ILE A 51 8.93 1.12 9.93
C ILE A 51 8.67 0.65 11.37
N GLU A 52 9.53 0.99 12.32
CA GLU A 52 9.35 0.64 13.73
C GLU A 52 8.09 1.27 14.33
N GLN A 53 7.81 2.54 14.02
CA GLN A 53 6.59 3.23 14.44
C GLN A 53 5.33 2.57 13.83
N MET A 54 5.37 2.15 12.57
CA MET A 54 4.28 1.38 11.95
C MET A 54 4.05 0.03 12.65
N GLU A 55 5.12 -0.67 13.03
CA GLU A 55 5.02 -1.94 13.78
C GLU A 55 4.39 -1.75 15.15
N LEU A 56 4.76 -0.68 15.87
CA LEU A 56 4.20 -0.35 17.18
C LEU A 56 2.70 -0.01 17.08
N GLU A 57 2.31 0.80 16.10
CA GLU A 57 0.90 1.17 15.87
C GLU A 57 0.04 -0.04 15.50
N ILE A 58 0.59 -0.98 14.70
CA ILE A 58 -0.09 -2.23 14.38
C ILE A 58 -0.19 -3.12 15.62
N ARG A 59 0.85 -3.21 16.44
CA ARG A 59 0.84 -3.99 17.67
C ARG A 59 -0.23 -3.48 18.64
N ASP A 60 -0.34 -2.17 18.82
CA ASP A 60 -1.35 -1.55 19.69
C ASP A 60 -2.79 -1.71 19.12
N ALA A 61 -2.94 -1.62 17.79
CA ALA A 61 -4.18 -1.94 17.12
C ALA A 61 -4.60 -3.43 17.26
N ASN A 62 -3.62 -4.34 17.35
CA ASN A 62 -3.85 -5.77 17.56
C ASN A 62 -4.26 -6.06 19.01
N SER A 63 -3.60 -5.43 19.99
CA SER A 63 -3.94 -5.56 21.42
C SER A 63 -5.35 -5.06 21.75
N SER A 64 -5.87 -4.09 20.98
CA SER A 64 -7.20 -3.50 21.22
C SER A 64 -8.38 -4.23 20.57
N LYS A 65 -8.17 -5.40 19.91
CA LYS A 65 -9.21 -6.15 19.16
C LYS A 65 -10.00 -5.31 18.13
N LYS A 66 -9.47 -4.17 17.71
CA LYS A 66 -10.16 -3.19 16.84
C LYS A 66 -10.09 -3.53 15.34
N ARG A 67 -9.32 -4.56 14.94
CA ARG A 67 -9.10 -4.93 13.54
C ARG A 67 -9.40 -6.40 13.27
N THR A 68 -9.96 -6.68 12.10
CA THR A 68 -10.20 -8.04 11.56
C THR A 68 -8.86 -8.71 11.20
N GLN A 69 -8.74 -10.02 11.41
CA GLN A 69 -7.55 -10.83 11.09
C GLN A 69 -6.97 -10.56 9.69
N GLU A 70 -7.84 -10.46 8.66
CA GLU A 70 -7.42 -10.17 7.28
C GLU A 70 -6.71 -8.82 7.11
N GLN A 71 -7.09 -7.81 7.90
CA GLN A 71 -6.40 -6.51 7.85
C GLN A 71 -5.02 -6.62 8.48
N GLN A 72 -4.84 -7.47 9.49
CA GLN A 72 -3.56 -7.68 10.16
C GLN A 72 -2.56 -8.34 9.21
N ASP A 73 -2.97 -9.40 8.52
CA ASP A 73 -2.11 -10.13 7.57
C ASP A 73 -1.68 -9.23 6.41
N LYS A 74 -2.58 -8.36 5.93
CA LYS A 74 -2.27 -7.36 4.91
C LYS A 74 -1.17 -6.39 5.36
N TYR A 75 -1.28 -5.84 6.57
CA TYR A 75 -0.30 -4.87 7.07
C TYR A 75 1.05 -5.51 7.40
N LEU A 76 1.07 -6.74 7.92
CA LEU A 76 2.30 -7.48 8.15
C LEU A 76 3.06 -7.71 6.83
N ASN A 77 2.33 -8.06 5.77
CA ASN A 77 2.92 -8.22 4.43
C ASN A 77 3.47 -6.90 3.87
N ILE A 78 2.78 -5.78 4.08
CA ILE A 78 3.25 -4.45 3.66
C ILE A 78 4.57 -4.10 4.37
N ILE A 79 4.65 -4.29 5.69
CA ILE A 79 5.88 -4.02 6.45
C ILE A 79 7.03 -4.91 6.01
N ASN A 80 6.79 -6.21 5.81
CA ASN A 80 7.81 -7.13 5.32
C ASN A 80 8.31 -6.73 3.92
N SER A 81 7.42 -6.22 3.06
CA SER A 81 7.79 -5.65 1.77
C SER A 81 8.69 -4.43 1.93
N TYR A 82 8.35 -3.48 2.80
CA TYR A 82 9.15 -2.28 3.07
C TYR A 82 10.52 -2.61 3.67
N LYS A 83 10.62 -3.59 4.58
CA LYS A 83 11.91 -4.08 5.08
C LYS A 83 12.77 -4.69 3.97
N SER A 84 12.16 -5.49 3.09
CA SER A 84 12.87 -6.09 1.95
C SER A 84 13.36 -5.02 0.97
N GLU A 85 12.55 -4.00 0.70
CA GLU A 85 12.89 -2.88 -0.17
C GLU A 85 14.04 -2.04 0.43
N LEU A 86 13.96 -1.67 1.70
CA LEU A 86 15.02 -0.94 2.39
C LEU A 86 16.35 -1.73 2.39
N ALA A 87 16.30 -3.06 2.59
CA ALA A 87 17.47 -3.93 2.49
C ALA A 87 18.09 -3.94 1.09
N LYS A 88 17.27 -3.94 0.03
CA LYS A 88 17.75 -3.84 -1.36
C LYS A 88 18.43 -2.49 -1.62
N LEU A 89 17.80 -1.38 -1.22
CA LEU A 89 18.41 -0.04 -1.37
C LEU A 89 19.72 0.08 -0.59
N LYS A 90 19.81 -0.49 0.62
CA LYS A 90 21.05 -0.50 1.42
C LYS A 90 22.16 -1.32 0.77
N SER A 91 21.82 -2.44 0.13
CA SER A 91 22.78 -3.25 -0.65
C SER A 91 23.28 -2.52 -1.90
N GLU A 92 22.37 -1.88 -2.65
CA GLU A 92 22.67 -1.01 -3.80
C GLU A 92 23.62 0.12 -3.40
N PHE A 93 23.33 0.84 -2.31
CA PHE A 93 24.17 1.89 -1.76
C PHE A 93 25.58 1.38 -1.42
N ASN A 94 25.68 0.29 -0.65
CA ASN A 94 26.96 -0.31 -0.27
C ASN A 94 27.79 -0.78 -1.47
N ARG A 95 27.14 -1.34 -2.50
CA ARG A 95 27.80 -1.72 -3.76
C ARG A 95 28.40 -0.49 -4.45
N GLN A 96 27.68 0.63 -4.47
CA GLN A 96 28.14 1.86 -5.11
C GLN A 96 29.27 2.54 -4.35
N VAL A 97 29.24 2.53 -3.02
CA VAL A 97 30.33 3.02 -2.18
C VAL A 97 31.62 2.20 -2.41
N LYS A 98 31.53 0.86 -2.46
CA LYS A 98 32.67 -0.06 -2.66
C LYS A 98 33.23 -0.04 -4.10
N ASN A 99 32.38 -0.01 -5.12
CA ASN A 99 32.83 -0.05 -6.52
C ASN A 99 33.65 1.19 -6.94
N LYS A 100 33.55 2.29 -6.18
CA LYS A 100 34.22 3.56 -6.50
C LYS A 100 35.40 3.86 -5.54
N SER A 101 35.65 3.03 -4.51
CA SER A 101 36.91 3.03 -3.75
C SER A 101 37.98 2.18 -4.45
N SER A 102 37.61 1.05 -5.06
CA SER A 102 38.53 0.25 -5.89
C SER A 102 39.01 0.96 -7.16
N LYS A 103 38.26 1.94 -7.69
CA LYS A 103 38.71 2.77 -8.82
C LYS A 103 39.64 3.93 -8.42
N SER A 104 39.73 4.26 -7.13
CA SER A 104 40.65 5.31 -6.65
C SER A 104 42.06 4.75 -6.39
N ASN A 105 42.18 3.46 -6.06
CA ASN A 105 43.46 2.82 -5.74
C ASN A 105 44.21 2.25 -6.96
N LEU A 106 43.66 2.38 -8.17
CA LEU A 106 44.33 1.90 -9.40
C LEU A 106 45.12 3.00 -10.12
N ASN A 107 45.07 4.25 -9.64
CA ASN A 107 45.71 5.39 -10.30
C ASN A 107 46.99 5.90 -9.61
N GLU A 108 47.52 5.19 -8.60
CA GLU A 108 48.62 5.73 -7.77
C GLU A 108 49.86 4.83 -7.65
N ILE A 109 50.01 3.82 -8.50
CA ILE A 109 51.25 3.04 -8.56
C ILE A 109 51.67 2.89 -10.02
N GLU A 110 52.32 3.92 -10.56
CA GLU A 110 53.29 3.76 -11.67
C GLU A 110 54.10 5.04 -11.85
N LEU A 111 55.15 5.16 -11.03
CA LEU A 111 56.32 5.97 -11.34
C LEU A 111 57.55 5.10 -11.04
N ASN A 112 57.91 4.25 -11.99
CA ASN A 112 59.30 3.84 -12.12
C ASN A 112 59.63 3.60 -13.60
N GLU A 113 60.62 4.36 -14.04
CA GLU A 113 61.03 4.52 -15.42
C GLU A 113 61.69 3.26 -16.01
N ASN A 114 61.56 3.19 -17.34
CA ASN A 114 62.50 2.65 -18.33
C ASN A 114 62.07 1.36 -19.07
N ASN A 115 61.80 1.54 -20.38
CA ASN A 115 61.83 0.58 -21.51
C ASN A 115 60.51 -0.04 -22.07
N HIS A 116 59.38 0.68 -22.21
CA HIS A 116 58.13 0.01 -22.60
C HIS A 116 57.13 0.74 -23.54
N GLU A 117 57.58 1.53 -24.52
CA GLU A 117 56.65 2.20 -25.47
C GLU A 117 55.78 1.21 -26.29
N ASP A 118 56.28 0.02 -26.64
CA ASP A 118 55.50 -1.00 -27.38
C ASP A 118 54.52 -1.79 -26.50
N SER A 119 54.81 -1.91 -25.20
CA SER A 119 54.00 -2.69 -24.27
C SER A 119 52.82 -1.88 -23.74
N GLU A 120 53.02 -0.58 -23.47
CA GLU A 120 51.94 0.35 -23.12
C GLU A 120 50.89 0.41 -24.23
N LEU A 121 51.31 0.46 -25.51
CA LEU A 121 50.39 0.51 -26.64
C LEU A 121 49.58 -0.79 -26.78
N PHE A 122 50.18 -1.94 -26.49
CA PHE A 122 49.50 -3.23 -26.48
C PHE A 122 48.48 -3.32 -25.33
N GLU A 123 48.86 -2.89 -24.12
CA GLU A 123 47.97 -2.82 -22.96
C GLU A 123 46.79 -1.86 -23.18
N LEU A 124 47.04 -0.68 -23.77
CA LEU A 124 46.00 0.29 -24.09
C LEU A 124 44.99 -0.25 -25.10
N LYS A 125 45.47 -1.01 -26.10
CA LYS A 125 44.60 -1.70 -27.07
C LYS A 125 43.79 -2.82 -26.41
N GLN A 126 44.39 -3.55 -25.47
CA GLN A 126 43.70 -4.61 -24.73
C GLN A 126 42.63 -4.06 -23.79
N LYS A 127 42.95 -3.01 -23.01
CA LYS A 127 41.98 -2.26 -22.18
C LYS A 127 40.84 -1.69 -23.02
N ASN A 128 41.13 -1.13 -24.20
CA ASN A 128 40.08 -0.65 -25.09
C ASN A 128 39.16 -1.78 -25.59
N LYS A 129 39.72 -2.94 -25.96
CA LYS A 129 38.91 -4.11 -26.35
C LYS A 129 38.04 -4.62 -25.21
N GLU A 130 38.59 -4.70 -24.00
CA GLU A 130 37.83 -5.11 -22.81
C GLU A 130 36.71 -4.11 -22.48
N ASN A 131 36.98 -2.81 -22.60
CA ASN A 131 35.97 -1.78 -22.39
C ASN A 131 34.86 -1.86 -23.43
N VAL A 132 35.19 -2.09 -24.70
CA VAL A 132 34.20 -2.30 -25.76
C VAL A 132 33.37 -3.55 -25.51
N GLN A 133 33.99 -4.67 -25.12
CA GLN A 133 33.26 -5.88 -24.76
C GLN A 133 32.33 -5.66 -23.56
N LYS A 134 32.78 -4.97 -22.52
CA LYS A 134 31.95 -4.59 -21.37
C LYS A 134 30.78 -3.69 -21.78
N MET A 135 31.02 -2.70 -22.64
CA MET A 135 29.97 -1.84 -23.17
C MET A 135 28.96 -2.62 -23.99
N ASN A 136 29.40 -3.58 -24.79
CA ASN A 136 28.52 -4.42 -25.61
C ASN A 136 27.65 -5.32 -24.72
N ASN A 137 28.25 -5.96 -23.70
CA ASN A 137 27.50 -6.76 -22.73
C ASN A 137 26.51 -5.91 -21.93
N ASN A 138 26.89 -4.69 -21.55
CA ASN A 138 25.99 -3.77 -20.85
C ASN A 138 24.84 -3.31 -21.76
N LEU A 139 25.11 -3.08 -23.05
CA LEU A 139 24.10 -2.71 -24.04
C LEU A 139 23.12 -3.87 -24.27
N GLU A 140 23.62 -5.10 -24.39
CA GLU A 140 22.79 -6.30 -24.53
C GLU A 140 21.91 -6.52 -23.30
N ASN A 141 22.47 -6.35 -22.09
CA ASN A 141 21.71 -6.41 -20.85
C ASN A 141 20.66 -5.29 -20.75
N GLY A 142 21.00 -4.08 -21.18
CA GLY A 142 20.07 -2.95 -21.24
C GLY A 142 18.93 -3.20 -22.22
N TYR A 143 19.24 -3.75 -23.40
CA TYR A 143 18.25 -4.12 -24.40
C TYR A 143 17.28 -5.19 -23.87
N ARG A 144 17.81 -6.23 -23.22
CA ARG A 144 16.99 -7.27 -22.57
C ARG A 144 16.10 -6.69 -21.48
N MET A 145 16.61 -5.76 -20.67
CA MET A 145 15.84 -5.09 -19.62
C MET A 145 14.71 -4.23 -20.19
N VAL A 146 14.93 -3.56 -21.32
CA VAL A 146 13.88 -2.79 -22.02
C VAL A 146 12.78 -3.71 -22.54
N LEU A 147 13.14 -4.86 -23.12
CA LEU A 147 12.15 -5.85 -23.59
C LEU A 147 11.31 -6.42 -22.45
N GLU A 148 11.94 -6.76 -21.32
CA GLU A 148 11.23 -7.24 -20.12
C GLU A 148 10.30 -6.15 -19.54
N SER A 149 10.74 -4.89 -19.60
CA SER A 149 9.92 -3.75 -19.22
C SER A 149 8.74 -3.52 -20.17
N GLU A 150 8.92 -3.72 -21.48
CA GLU A 150 7.84 -3.66 -22.48
C GLU A 150 6.79 -4.75 -22.22
N GLU A 151 7.24 -5.99 -21.95
CA GLU A 151 6.36 -7.11 -21.61
C GLU A 151 5.57 -6.85 -20.32
N THR A 152 6.25 -6.36 -19.29
CA THR A 152 5.61 -5.95 -18.03
C THR A 152 4.58 -4.83 -18.28
N GLY A 153 4.91 -3.85 -19.13
CA GLY A 153 4.01 -2.77 -19.52
C GLY A 153 2.76 -3.26 -20.25
N LYS A 154 2.91 -4.25 -21.14
CA LYS A 154 1.77 -4.90 -21.83
C LYS A 154 0.85 -5.59 -20.84
N THR A 155 1.40 -6.32 -19.87
CA THR A 155 0.63 -6.99 -18.81
C THR A 155 -0.14 -5.97 -17.97
N ILE A 156 0.50 -4.88 -17.54
CA ILE A 156 -0.16 -3.80 -16.79
C ILE A 156 -1.30 -3.18 -17.61
N LEU A 157 -1.08 -2.94 -18.90
CA LEU A 157 -2.12 -2.39 -19.77
C LEU A 157 -3.32 -3.34 -19.87
N SER A 158 -3.07 -4.64 -20.05
CA SER A 158 -4.10 -5.68 -20.06
C SER A 158 -4.90 -5.72 -18.75
N ASP A 159 -4.22 -5.65 -17.60
CA ASP A 159 -4.85 -5.63 -16.29
C ASP A 159 -5.69 -4.38 -16.08
N LEU A 160 -5.22 -3.21 -16.53
CA LEU A 160 -5.99 -1.97 -16.48
C LEU A 160 -7.26 -2.05 -17.33
N PHE A 161 -7.20 -2.68 -18.51
CA PHE A 161 -8.39 -2.95 -19.32
C PHE A 161 -9.37 -3.88 -18.60
N GLY A 162 -8.89 -4.96 -17.98
CA GLY A 162 -9.72 -5.86 -17.18
C GLY A 162 -10.34 -5.18 -15.95
N GLN A 163 -9.57 -4.36 -15.25
CA GLN A 163 -10.05 -3.58 -14.11
C GLN A 163 -11.10 -2.53 -14.52
N ARG A 164 -10.92 -1.87 -15.67
CA ARG A 164 -11.92 -0.95 -16.22
C ARG A 164 -13.24 -1.66 -16.47
N GLU A 165 -13.21 -2.86 -17.05
CA GLU A 165 -14.40 -3.67 -17.26
C GLU A 165 -15.05 -4.09 -15.93
N GLN A 166 -14.26 -4.50 -14.94
CA GLN A 166 -14.77 -4.86 -13.61
C GLN A 166 -15.42 -3.67 -12.91
N MET A 167 -14.80 -2.49 -12.99
CA MET A 167 -15.35 -1.24 -12.46
C MET A 167 -16.66 -0.88 -13.15
N GLN A 168 -16.74 -1.03 -14.48
CA GLN A 168 -17.97 -0.77 -15.22
C GLN A 168 -19.10 -1.73 -14.79
N ARG A 169 -18.81 -3.04 -14.71
CA ARG A 169 -19.76 -4.05 -14.19
C ARG A 169 -20.21 -3.75 -12.76
N SER A 170 -19.30 -3.31 -11.90
CA SER A 170 -19.63 -2.92 -10.53
C SER A 170 -20.55 -1.69 -10.49
N ARG A 171 -20.31 -0.69 -11.34
CA ARG A 171 -21.20 0.48 -11.46
C ARG A 171 -22.58 0.11 -11.98
N ASP A 172 -22.67 -0.80 -12.96
CA ASP A 172 -23.95 -1.28 -13.48
C ASP A 172 -24.72 -2.06 -12.41
N ARG A 173 -24.04 -2.95 -11.66
CA ARG A 173 -24.64 -3.65 -10.50
C ARG A 173 -25.08 -2.68 -9.41
N LEU A 174 -24.31 -1.64 -9.09
CA LEU A 174 -24.70 -0.62 -8.13
C LEU A 174 -25.93 0.15 -8.58
N ARG A 175 -26.03 0.46 -9.88
CA ARG A 175 -27.21 1.11 -10.46
C ARG A 175 -28.44 0.21 -10.38
N GLU A 176 -28.29 -1.08 -10.67
CA GLU A 176 -29.34 -2.08 -10.54
C GLU A 176 -29.77 -2.26 -9.07
N VAL A 177 -28.82 -2.37 -8.14
CA VAL A 177 -29.08 -2.43 -6.70
C VAL A 177 -29.82 -1.17 -6.24
N ASN A 178 -29.44 0.02 -6.71
CA ASN A 178 -30.12 1.26 -6.38
C ASN A 178 -31.59 1.27 -6.89
N MET A 179 -31.82 0.79 -8.11
CA MET A 179 -33.17 0.59 -8.66
C MET A 179 -33.99 -0.43 -7.85
N ASN A 180 -33.36 -1.52 -7.41
CA ASN A 180 -34.00 -2.55 -6.60
C ASN A 180 -34.24 -2.09 -5.15
N LEU A 181 -33.37 -1.24 -4.59
CA LEU A 181 -33.53 -0.65 -3.27
C LEU A 181 -34.73 0.30 -3.23
N GLY A 182 -34.97 1.05 -4.31
CA GLY A 182 -36.19 1.85 -4.47
C GLY A 182 -37.48 1.02 -4.46
N LYS A 183 -37.46 -0.17 -5.08
CA LYS A 183 -38.59 -1.12 -5.05
C LYS A 183 -38.76 -1.77 -3.68
N SER A 184 -37.67 -2.20 -3.04
CA SER A 184 -37.69 -2.78 -1.69
C SER A 184 -38.13 -1.79 -0.62
N SER A 185 -37.72 -0.52 -0.70
CA SER A 185 -38.18 0.54 0.21
C SER A 185 -39.70 0.71 0.17
N ARG A 186 -40.30 0.63 -1.04
CA ARG A 186 -41.77 0.69 -1.19
C ARG A 186 -42.47 -0.53 -0.58
N VAL A 187 -41.91 -1.73 -0.75
CA VAL A 187 -42.47 -2.96 -0.16
C VAL A 187 -42.34 -2.98 1.36
N VAL A 188 -41.19 -2.60 1.90
CA VAL A 188 -40.95 -2.49 3.35
C VAL A 188 -41.83 -1.41 3.97
N GLY A 189 -42.02 -0.27 3.30
CA GLY A 189 -42.99 0.76 3.70
C GLY A 189 -44.43 0.24 3.79
N ALA A 190 -44.84 -0.63 2.85
CA ALA A 190 -46.16 -1.26 2.88
C ALA A 190 -46.29 -2.28 4.04
N MET A 191 -45.24 -3.08 4.30
CA MET A 191 -45.22 -4.04 5.42
C MET A 191 -45.25 -3.34 6.79
N THR A 192 -44.47 -2.27 6.97
CA THR A 192 -44.43 -1.50 8.22
C THR A 192 -45.77 -0.82 8.52
N ARG A 193 -46.44 -0.25 7.51
CA ARG A 193 -47.78 0.33 7.68
C ARG A 193 -48.84 -0.71 8.06
N LYS A 194 -48.81 -1.89 7.43
CA LYS A 194 -49.69 -3.02 7.79
C LYS A 194 -49.43 -3.52 9.22
N ALA A 195 -48.16 -3.61 9.63
CA ALA A 195 -47.80 -4.02 10.98
C ALA A 195 -48.28 -3.03 12.04
N LEU A 196 -48.21 -1.72 11.77
CA LEU A 196 -48.72 -0.69 12.68
C LEU A 196 -50.25 -0.75 12.81
N GLN A 197 -50.97 -0.93 11.69
CA GLN A 197 -52.43 -1.08 11.70
C GLN A 197 -52.87 -2.27 12.55
N ASN A 198 -52.21 -3.43 12.39
CA ASN A 198 -52.50 -4.62 13.18
C ASN A 198 -52.26 -4.41 14.68
N LYS A 199 -51.20 -3.68 15.06
CA LYS A 199 -50.94 -3.32 16.46
C LYS A 199 -52.03 -2.43 17.04
N LEU A 200 -52.52 -1.43 16.28
CA LEU A 200 -53.60 -0.55 16.75
C LEU A 200 -54.93 -1.30 16.93
N ILE A 201 -55.27 -2.19 16.00
CA ILE A 201 -56.46 -3.05 16.11
C ILE A 201 -56.38 -3.92 17.38
N LEU A 202 -55.21 -4.51 17.66
CA LEU A 202 -55.01 -5.34 18.85
C LEU A 202 -55.21 -4.53 20.14
N ILE A 203 -54.62 -3.33 20.24
CA ILE A 203 -54.77 -2.46 21.42
C ILE A 203 -56.24 -2.06 21.61
N GLY A 204 -56.95 -1.71 20.53
CA GLY A 204 -58.37 -1.37 20.57
C GLY A 204 -59.24 -2.54 21.08
N LEU A 205 -58.96 -3.76 20.63
CA LEU A 205 -59.68 -4.96 21.06
C LEU A 205 -59.46 -5.25 22.56
N CYS A 206 -58.23 -5.15 23.04
CA CYS A 206 -57.93 -5.28 24.47
C CYS A 206 -58.65 -4.21 25.31
N ALA A 207 -58.65 -2.94 24.88
CA ALA A 207 -59.34 -1.87 25.58
C ALA A 207 -60.86 -2.10 25.64
N PHE A 208 -61.46 -2.57 24.55
CA PHE A 208 -62.89 -2.90 24.50
C PHE A 208 -63.27 -4.03 25.48
N LEU A 209 -62.43 -5.06 25.59
CA LEU A 209 -62.64 -6.16 26.53
C LEU A 209 -62.61 -5.67 27.98
N ILE A 210 -61.61 -4.85 28.34
CA ILE A 210 -61.50 -4.26 29.68
C ILE A 210 -62.73 -3.39 30.00
N LEU A 211 -63.16 -2.54 29.05
CA LEU A 211 -64.33 -1.67 29.23
C LEU A 211 -65.60 -2.51 29.47
N THR A 212 -65.78 -3.60 28.73
CA THR A 212 -66.91 -4.53 28.92
C THR A 212 -66.91 -5.15 30.32
N VAL A 213 -65.76 -5.59 30.82
CA VAL A 213 -65.64 -6.16 32.18
C VAL A 213 -65.98 -5.10 33.25
N VAL A 214 -65.44 -3.89 33.11
CA VAL A 214 -65.71 -2.78 34.03
C VAL A 214 -67.19 -2.41 34.02
N PHE A 215 -67.82 -2.37 32.84
CA PHE A 215 -69.24 -2.06 32.70
C PHE A 215 -70.14 -3.11 33.38
N VAL A 216 -69.84 -4.39 33.21
CA VAL A 216 -70.58 -5.47 33.89
C VAL A 216 -70.40 -5.37 35.42
N LEU A 217 -69.17 -5.16 35.90
CA LEU A 217 -68.92 -4.97 37.34
C LEU A 217 -69.69 -3.78 37.91
N TYR A 218 -69.72 -2.66 37.18
CA TYR A 218 -70.48 -1.48 37.58
C TYR A 218 -71.98 -1.78 37.71
N LEU A 219 -72.57 -2.49 36.74
CA LEU A 219 -73.98 -2.88 36.80
C LEU A 219 -74.27 -3.86 37.96
N VAL A 220 -73.38 -4.82 38.22
CA VAL A 220 -73.52 -5.79 39.32
C VAL A 220 -73.45 -5.09 40.68
N ILE A 221 -72.47 -4.20 40.88
CA ILE A 221 -72.33 -3.44 42.14
C ILE A 221 -73.54 -2.53 42.33
N LYS A 222 -73.96 -1.80 41.29
CA LYS A 222 -75.14 -0.94 41.34
C LYS A 222 -76.41 -1.71 41.65
N LYS A 223 -76.60 -2.92 41.08
CA LYS A 223 -77.74 -3.80 41.38
C LYS A 223 -77.68 -4.37 42.80
N ARG A 224 -76.50 -4.56 43.38
CA ARG A 224 -76.35 -5.08 44.75
C ARG A 224 -76.63 -4.01 45.81
N PHE A 225 -76.39 -2.74 45.49
CA PHE A 225 -76.52 -1.60 46.41
C PHE A 225 -77.89 -0.91 46.37
N ASN A 226 -78.80 -1.34 45.49
CA ASN A 226 -80.12 -0.78 45.27
C ASN A 226 -81.17 -1.88 45.38
#